data_AF-A0A929MUH3-F1
#
_entry.id   AF-A0A929MUH3-F1
#
_cell.length_a   1.000
_cell.length_b   1.000
_cell.length_c   1.000
_cell.angle_alpha   90.00
_cell.angle_beta   90.00
_cell.angle_gamma   90.00
#
_symmetry.space_group_name_H-M   'P 1'
#
loop_
_entity.id
_entity.type
_entity.pdbx_description
1 polymer ?
#
loop_
_entity_poly.entity_id
_entity_poly.type
_entity_poly.pdbx_seq_one_letter_code
_entity_poly.pdbx_strand_id
1 'polypeptide(L)'
;MTEQFFQETQERLIRYAKINTRSDEASTTVPSTACQLDLLHLLVDELKAIGLQEVKFNPENAFVTATLPATSDKPVPTIGFIAHVDTADFNSENVQPRLIPNYDGQDIVLNQAQDIVM
;
A
#
# COMPACT_ATOMS: atom_id res chain seq x y z
N MET A 1 11.83 7.55 -16.89
CA MET A 1 10.76 6.71 -16.29
C MET A 1 9.81 6.34 -17.41
N THR A 2 9.48 5.06 -17.60
CA THR A 2 8.68 4.58 -18.74
C THR A 2 7.19 4.67 -18.43
N GLU A 3 6.34 4.76 -19.47
CA GLU A 3 4.88 4.70 -19.33
C GLU A 3 4.43 3.40 -18.63
N GLN A 4 5.10 2.29 -18.95
CA GLN A 4 4.90 1.00 -18.29
C GLN A 4 5.11 1.06 -16.77
N PHE A 5 6.19 1.74 -16.31
CA PHE A 5 6.45 1.87 -14.87
C PHE A 5 5.32 2.60 -14.14
N PHE A 6 4.76 3.65 -14.76
CA PHE A 6 3.63 4.38 -14.19
C PHE A 6 2.37 3.51 -14.13
N GLN A 7 2.08 2.76 -15.20
CA GLN A 7 0.93 1.85 -15.24
C GLN A 7 1.03 0.78 -14.14
N GLU A 8 2.17 0.09 -14.02
CA GLU A 8 2.39 -0.93 -12.97
C GLU A 8 2.28 -0.35 -11.55
N THR A 9 2.84 0.85 -11.33
CA THR A 9 2.76 1.54 -10.03
C THR A 9 1.32 1.94 -9.71
N GLN A 10 0.60 2.48 -10.69
CA GLN A 10 -0.81 2.87 -10.56
C GLN A 10 -1.69 1.66 -10.23
N GLU A 11 -1.50 0.53 -10.92
CA GLU A 11 -2.24 -0.70 -10.68
C GLU A 11 -2.03 -1.23 -9.25
N ARG A 12 -0.78 -1.25 -8.77
CA ARG A 12 -0.47 -1.65 -7.40
C ARG A 12 -1.12 -0.71 -6.38
N LEU A 13 -0.98 0.60 -6.57
CA LEU A 13 -1.58 1.59 -5.66
C LEU A 13 -3.10 1.46 -5.59
N ILE A 14 -3.78 1.37 -6.75
CA ILE A 14 -5.24 1.18 -6.82
C ILE A 14 -5.65 -0.15 -6.18
N ARG A 15 -4.88 -1.22 -6.38
CA ARG A 15 -5.15 -2.51 -5.75
C ARG A 15 -5.05 -2.43 -4.23
N TYR A 16 -3.99 -1.85 -3.68
CA TYR A 16 -3.82 -1.75 -2.23
C TYR A 16 -4.87 -0.83 -1.60
N ALA A 17 -5.20 0.30 -2.25
CA ALA A 17 -6.21 1.24 -1.76
C ALA A 17 -7.63 0.64 -1.65
N LYS A 18 -7.92 -0.46 -2.34
CA LYS A 18 -9.19 -1.19 -2.25
C LYS A 18 -9.24 -2.19 -1.09
N ILE A 19 -8.09 -2.52 -0.49
CA ILE A 19 -8.00 -3.46 0.62
C ILE A 19 -8.26 -2.66 1.90
N ASN A 20 -9.23 -3.10 2.70
CA ASN A 20 -9.49 -2.48 3.99
C ASN A 20 -8.32 -2.79 4.95
N THR A 21 -7.62 -1.74 5.39
CA THR A 21 -6.53 -1.86 6.36
C THR A 21 -6.67 -0.87 7.52
N ARG A 22 -7.87 -0.33 7.78
CA ARG A 22 -8.07 0.67 8.85
C ARG A 22 -7.60 0.16 10.20
N SER A 23 -6.83 0.96 10.92
CA SER A 23 -6.42 0.67 12.29
C SER A 23 -7.52 0.95 13.31
N ASP A 24 -7.42 0.31 14.48
CA ASP A 24 -8.30 0.51 15.63
C ASP A 24 -7.48 0.97 16.85
N GLU A 25 -7.70 2.20 17.29
CA GLU A 25 -6.99 2.79 18.43
C GLU A 25 -7.36 2.16 19.78
N ALA A 26 -8.54 1.54 19.89
CA ALA A 26 -8.99 0.88 21.12
C ALA A 26 -8.43 -0.54 21.25
N SER A 27 -7.80 -1.06 20.20
CA SER A 27 -7.26 -2.41 20.17
C SER A 27 -6.03 -2.58 21.07
N THR A 28 -5.91 -3.76 21.67
CA THR A 28 -4.75 -4.18 22.46
C THR A 28 -3.88 -5.22 21.75
N THR A 29 -4.16 -5.49 20.48
CA THR A 29 -3.42 -6.45 19.64
C THR A 29 -2.56 -5.76 18.60
N VAL A 30 -1.60 -6.49 18.04
CA VAL A 30 -0.81 -6.08 16.87
C VAL A 30 -0.94 -7.15 15.78
N PRO A 31 -1.43 -6.81 14.57
CA PRO A 31 -1.98 -5.51 14.19
C PRO A 31 -3.26 -5.19 14.97
N SER A 32 -3.66 -3.92 14.99
CA SER A 32 -4.86 -3.50 15.74
C SER A 32 -6.16 -4.11 15.17
N THR A 33 -6.18 -4.40 13.86
CA THR A 33 -7.32 -5.02 13.16
C THR A 33 -6.85 -6.16 12.27
N ALA A 34 -7.63 -7.25 12.24
CA ALA A 34 -7.30 -8.42 11.42
C ALA A 34 -7.28 -8.15 9.91
N CYS A 35 -8.04 -7.17 9.41
CA CYS A 35 -8.07 -6.83 7.98
C CYS A 35 -6.72 -6.33 7.44
N GLN A 36 -5.84 -5.79 8.29
CA GLN A 36 -4.47 -5.41 7.90
C GLN A 36 -3.65 -6.62 7.41
N LEU A 37 -3.98 -7.83 7.87
CA LEU A 37 -3.29 -9.06 7.46
C LEU A 37 -3.48 -9.38 5.97
N ASP A 38 -4.58 -8.93 5.36
CA ASP A 38 -4.84 -9.18 3.93
C ASP A 38 -3.78 -8.51 3.05
N LEU A 39 -3.46 -7.23 3.33
CA LEU A 39 -2.41 -6.51 2.62
C LEU A 39 -1.02 -7.05 2.99
N LEU A 40 -0.76 -7.38 4.26
CA LEU A 40 0.54 -7.90 4.69
C LEU A 40 0.87 -9.23 4.01
N HIS A 41 -0.07 -10.16 3.92
CA HIS A 41 0.13 -11.43 3.21
C HIS A 41 0.31 -11.24 1.71
N LEU A 42 -0.48 -10.35 1.09
CA LEU A 42 -0.29 -9.99 -0.32
C LEU A 42 1.12 -9.44 -0.58
N LEU A 43 1.62 -8.56 0.28
CA LEU A 43 2.97 -7.99 0.16
C LEU A 43 4.06 -9.05 0.29
N VAL A 44 3.92 -10.04 1.18
CA VAL A 44 4.86 -11.17 1.26
C VAL A 44 4.97 -11.90 -0.07
N ASP A 45 3.84 -12.20 -0.71
CA ASP A 45 3.81 -12.91 -1.98
C ASP A 45 4.39 -12.04 -3.11
N GLU A 46 4.06 -10.75 -3.16
CA GLU A 46 4.58 -9.83 -4.17
C GLU A 46 6.09 -9.59 -4.02
N LEU A 47 6.61 -9.43 -2.80
CA LEU A 47 8.05 -9.23 -2.56
C LEU A 47 8.84 -10.47 -2.98
N LYS A 48 8.32 -11.68 -2.72
CA LYS A 48 8.91 -12.93 -3.22
C LYS A 48 8.87 -13.00 -4.75
N ALA A 49 7.74 -12.64 -5.36
CA ALA A 49 7.57 -12.67 -6.81
C ALA A 49 8.51 -11.70 -7.55
N ILE A 50 8.81 -10.54 -6.95
CA ILE A 50 9.77 -9.55 -7.50
C ILE A 50 11.23 -10.01 -7.32
N GLY A 51 11.48 -11.02 -6.47
CA GLY A 51 12.80 -11.61 -6.26
C GLY A 51 13.59 -11.03 -5.09
N LEU A 52 12.94 -10.37 -4.13
CA LEU A 52 13.60 -10.00 -2.88
C LEU A 52 13.90 -11.25 -2.04
N GLN A 53 14.92 -11.14 -1.21
CA GLN A 53 15.39 -12.18 -0.31
C GLN A 53 14.94 -11.92 1.12
N GLU A 54 15.07 -12.93 1.97
CA GLU A 54 14.74 -12.85 3.40
C GLU A 54 13.33 -12.30 3.69
N VAL A 55 12.39 -12.53 2.77
CA VAL A 55 11.01 -12.05 2.90
C VAL A 55 10.32 -12.77 4.06
N LYS A 56 9.95 -12.01 5.09
CA LYS A 56 9.38 -12.53 6.33
C LYS A 56 8.21 -11.68 6.79
N PHE A 57 7.13 -12.34 7.18
CA PHE A 57 6.10 -11.77 8.04
C PHE A 57 6.37 -12.20 9.48
N ASN A 58 6.41 -11.25 10.41
CA ASN A 58 6.56 -11.53 11.83
C ASN A 58 5.18 -11.47 12.51
N PRO A 59 4.65 -12.61 13.01
CA PRO A 59 3.33 -12.66 13.64
C PRO A 59 3.27 -11.95 15.00
N GLU A 60 4.40 -11.66 15.65
CA GLU A 60 4.43 -10.98 16.96
C GLU A 60 4.22 -9.47 16.86
N ASN A 61 4.63 -8.86 15.75
CA ASN A 61 4.57 -7.40 15.56
C ASN A 61 3.93 -6.97 14.22
N ALA A 62 3.45 -7.94 13.43
CA ALA A 62 2.81 -7.73 12.13
C ALA A 62 3.68 -7.07 11.06
N PHE A 63 5.01 -7.12 11.18
CA PHE A 63 5.90 -6.49 10.19
C PHE A 63 6.20 -7.43 9.04
N VAL A 64 6.21 -6.88 7.82
CA VAL A 64 6.79 -7.51 6.65
C VAL A 64 8.17 -6.89 6.39
N THR A 65 9.20 -7.72 6.32
CA THR A 65 10.56 -7.30 5.97
C THR A 65 11.07 -8.09 4.77
N ALA A 66 11.96 -7.48 4.01
CA ALA A 66 12.61 -8.08 2.85
C ALA A 66 13.92 -7.36 2.54
N THR A 67 14.86 -8.07 1.90
CA THR A 67 16.18 -7.59 1.55
C THR A 67 16.36 -7.62 0.03
N LEU A 68 16.78 -6.50 -0.56
CA LEU A 68 17.35 -6.48 -1.90
C LEU A 68 18.88 -6.64 -1.78
N PRO A 69 19.49 -7.71 -2.32
CA PRO A 69 20.94 -7.89 -2.25
C PRO A 69 21.71 -6.73 -2.89
N ALA A 70 22.90 -6.46 -2.37
CA ALA A 70 23.80 -5.48 -2.97
C ALA A 70 24.11 -5.84 -4.43
N THR A 71 24.06 -4.85 -5.32
CA THR A 71 24.43 -5.00 -6.74
C THR A 71 25.90 -4.62 -7.00
N SER A 72 26.68 -4.44 -5.94
CA SER A 72 28.06 -3.95 -5.97
C SER A 72 28.86 -4.60 -4.84
N ASP A 73 30.10 -4.97 -5.12
CA ASP A 73 31.04 -5.56 -4.13
C ASP A 73 31.69 -4.51 -3.21
N LYS A 74 31.45 -3.22 -3.47
CA LYS A 74 31.98 -2.14 -2.61
C LYS A 74 31.33 -2.20 -1.23
N PRO A 75 32.09 -1.92 -0.15
CA PRO A 75 31.50 -1.77 1.18
C PRO A 75 30.68 -0.48 1.23
N VAL A 76 29.36 -0.61 1.12
CA VAL A 76 28.40 0.48 1.17
C VAL A 76 27.45 0.28 2.36
N PRO A 77 26.94 1.36 2.98
CA PRO A 77 25.99 1.24 4.07
C PRO A 77 24.65 0.69 3.59
N THR A 78 24.01 -0.13 4.42
CA THR A 78 22.62 -0.54 4.23
C THR A 78 21.68 0.64 4.45
N ILE A 79 20.69 0.79 3.58
CA ILE A 79 19.58 1.76 3.74
C ILE A 79 18.26 1.01 3.89
N GLY A 80 17.33 1.60 4.63
CA GLY A 80 15.98 1.06 4.85
C GLY A 80 14.91 1.99 4.29
N PHE A 81 13.91 1.41 3.64
CA PHE A 81 12.68 2.09 3.25
C PHE A 81 11.53 1.50 4.05
N ILE A 82 10.70 2.36 4.64
CA ILE A 82 9.61 1.95 5.53
C ILE A 82 8.34 2.66 5.09
N ALA A 83 7.24 1.92 5.09
CA ALA A 83 5.88 2.41 4.96
C ALA A 83 5.00 1.68 5.97
N HIS A 84 3.89 2.28 6.36
CA HIS A 84 2.85 1.62 7.16
C HIS A 84 1.74 1.11 6.23
N VAL A 85 1.00 0.08 6.65
CA VAL A 85 -0.03 -0.60 5.83
C VAL A 85 -1.44 -0.13 6.14
N ASP A 86 -1.64 0.48 7.31
CA ASP A 86 -2.94 0.84 7.82
C ASP A 86 -3.41 2.20 7.31
N THR A 87 -4.73 2.39 7.28
CA THR A 87 -5.36 3.69 7.02
C THR A 87 -5.88 4.30 8.31
N ALA A 88 -6.00 5.63 8.33
CA ALA A 88 -6.55 6.39 9.44
C ALA A 88 -8.00 6.01 9.79
N ASP A 89 -8.52 6.57 10.88
CA ASP A 89 -9.85 6.32 11.44
C ASP A 89 -11.00 6.94 10.61
N PHE A 90 -11.05 6.61 9.32
CA PHE A 90 -12.08 6.98 8.35
C PHE A 90 -12.58 5.73 7.63
N ASN A 91 -13.68 5.84 6.87
CA ASN A 91 -14.19 4.71 6.12
C ASN A 91 -13.16 4.18 5.11
N SER A 92 -12.76 2.93 5.31
CA SER A 92 -11.85 2.14 4.45
C SER A 92 -12.57 0.98 3.75
N GLU A 93 -13.87 0.82 3.98
CA GLU A 93 -14.65 -0.25 3.39
C GLU A 93 -15.12 0.13 1.99
N ASN A 94 -14.92 -0.80 1.05
CA ASN A 94 -15.40 -0.67 -0.33
C ASN A 94 -14.94 0.62 -1.03
N VAL A 95 -13.70 1.05 -0.77
CA VAL A 95 -13.09 2.21 -1.43
C VAL A 95 -13.08 1.98 -2.94
N GLN A 96 -13.52 3.00 -3.70
CA GLN A 96 -13.56 2.97 -5.17
C GLN A 96 -12.63 4.06 -5.72
N PRO A 97 -11.32 3.79 -5.89
CA PRO A 97 -10.40 4.76 -6.47
C PRO A 97 -10.87 5.18 -7.87
N ARG A 98 -10.89 6.50 -8.11
CA ARG A 98 -11.23 7.09 -9.42
C ARG A 98 -9.97 7.61 -10.08
N LEU A 99 -9.68 7.11 -11.28
CA LEU A 99 -8.59 7.64 -12.10
C LEU A 99 -9.14 8.76 -12.98
N ILE A 100 -8.58 9.97 -12.85
CA ILE A 100 -8.92 11.13 -13.67
C ILE A 100 -7.67 11.48 -14.49
N PRO A 101 -7.55 10.94 -15.72
CA PRO A 101 -6.40 11.23 -16.57
C PRO A 101 -6.46 12.68 -17.05
N ASN A 102 -5.29 13.32 -17.17
CA ASN A 102 -5.17 14.68 -17.70
C ASN A 102 -6.09 15.69 -17.01
N TYR A 103 -6.16 15.64 -15.67
CA TYR A 103 -6.96 16.56 -14.86
C TYR A 103 -6.79 18.01 -15.31
N ASP A 104 -7.91 18.66 -15.62
CA ASP A 104 -7.98 20.00 -16.23
C ASP A 104 -7.97 21.15 -15.20
N GLY A 105 -7.90 20.81 -13.92
CA GLY A 105 -7.90 21.77 -12.82
C GLY A 105 -9.28 22.25 -12.37
N GLN A 106 -10.36 21.74 -12.97
CA GLN A 106 -11.74 22.08 -12.57
C GLN A 106 -12.25 21.15 -11.48
N ASP A 107 -13.34 21.55 -10.81
CA ASP A 107 -13.96 20.78 -9.75
C ASP A 107 -14.24 19.31 -10.15
N ILE A 108 -13.96 18.40 -9.23
CA ILE A 108 -14.21 16.97 -9.45
C ILE A 108 -15.62 16.64 -8.95
N VAL A 109 -16.53 16.31 -9.88
CA VAL A 109 -17.88 15.85 -9.51
C VAL A 109 -17.77 14.56 -8.70
N LEU A 110 -18.16 14.60 -7.42
CA LEU A 110 -18.18 13.46 -6.50
C LEU A 110 -19.52 12.73 -6.55
N ASN A 111 -20.62 13.48 -6.61
CA ASN A 111 -21.97 12.93 -6.78
C ASN A 111 -22.84 13.88 -7.59
N GLN A 112 -23.15 13.50 -8.84
CA GLN A 112 -23.96 14.31 -9.75
C GLN A 112 -25.40 14.52 -9.26
N ALA A 113 -26.02 13.51 -8.63
CA ALA A 113 -27.41 13.58 -8.20
C ALA A 113 -27.62 14.49 -6.98
N GLN A 114 -26.54 14.72 -6.22
CA GLN A 114 -26.54 15.56 -5.02
C GLN A 114 -25.81 16.89 -5.23
N ASP A 115 -25.33 17.16 -6.45
CA ASP A 115 -24.53 18.34 -6.79
C ASP A 115 -23.30 18.52 -5.88
N ILE A 116 -22.63 17.41 -5.56
CA ILE A 116 -21.44 17.41 -4.70
C ILE A 116 -20.19 17.41 -5.59
N VAL A 117 -19.35 18.42 -5.41
CA VAL A 117 -18.08 18.59 -6.07
C VAL A 117 -16.95 18.79 -5.05
N MET A 118 -15.70 18.47 -5.43
CA MET A 118 -14.49 18.70 -4.64
C MET A 118 -13.80 19.99 -5.07
#